data_AF-A0A009RVC6-F1
#
_entry.id   AF-A0A009RVC6-F1
#
_cell.length_a   1.000
_cell.length_b   1.000
_cell.length_c   1.000
_cell.angle_alpha   90.00
_cell.angle_beta   90.00
_cell.angle_gamma   90.00
#
_symmetry.space_group_name_H-M   'P 1'
#
loop_
_entity.id
_entity.type
_entity.pdbx_description
1 polymer ?
#
loop_
_entity_poly.entity_id
_entity_poly.type
_entity_poly.pdbx_seq_one_letter_code
_entity_poly.pdbx_strand_id
1 'polypeptide(L)' 'MVDFIHNNKDRYGVEAICRILPIAPSTYYRTLDLTDNPEHRAKRDLHDEYHAEQIKRIWKESSGRYGVRKVWQKLKR' A
#
# COMPACT_ATOMS: atom_id res chain seq x y z
N MET A 1 2.99 10.36 -1.09
CA MET A 1 2.17 11.45 -1.67
C MET A 1 1.15 11.95 -0.66
N VAL A 2 0.30 11.07 -0.12
CA VAL A 2 -0.69 11.43 0.91
C VAL A 2 -0.02 12.01 2.17
N ASP A 3 1.07 11.40 2.65
CA ASP A 3 1.82 11.92 3.81
C ASP A 3 2.31 13.35 3.61
N PHE A 4 2.76 13.69 2.39
CA PHE A 4 3.20 15.05 2.06
C PHE A 4 2.04 16.04 2.17
N ILE A 5 0.87 15.70 1.62
CA ILE A 5 -0.33 16.53 1.71
C ILE A 5 -0.75 16.65 3.16
N HIS A 6 -0.78 15.53 3.91
CA HIS A 6 -1.20 15.49 5.30
C HIS A 6 -0.32 16.38 6.19
N ASN A 7 1.00 16.32 6.01
CA ASN A 7 1.96 17.09 6.81
C ASN A 7 1.98 18.59 6.48
N ASN A 8 1.42 18.99 5.35
CA ASN A 8 1.47 20.38 4.87
C ASN A 8 0.07 21.03 4.76
N LYS A 9 -1.01 20.27 5.04
CA LYS A 9 -2.40 20.73 4.90
C LYS A 9 -2.69 21.97 5.75
N ASP A 10 -2.12 22.07 6.95
CA ASP A 10 -2.38 23.17 7.88
C ASP A 10 -1.75 24.48 7.40
N ARG A 11 -0.67 24.39 6.60
CA ARG A 11 0.06 25.56 6.09
C ARG A 11 -0.48 26.06 4.75
N TYR A 12 -0.90 25.16 3.86
CA TYR A 12 -1.25 25.53 2.48
C TYR A 12 -2.68 25.13 2.07
N GLY A 13 -3.34 24.28 2.83
CA GLY A 13 -4.63 23.68 2.46
C GLY A 13 -4.49 22.54 1.45
N VAL A 14 -5.35 21.52 1.58
CA VAL A 14 -5.35 20.33 0.73
C VAL A 14 -5.56 20.70 -0.75
N GLU A 15 -6.50 21.61 -1.03
CA GLU A 15 -6.84 21.97 -2.41
C GLU A 15 -5.69 22.62 -3.18
N ALA A 16 -4.92 23.50 -2.53
CA ALA A 16 -3.79 24.17 -3.15
C ALA A 16 -2.68 23.17 -3.48
N ILE A 17 -2.39 22.25 -2.55
CA ILE A 17 -1.38 21.21 -2.76
C ILE A 17 -1.82 20.25 -3.88
N CYS A 18 -3.07 19.79 -3.85
CA CYS A 18 -3.62 18.90 -4.88
C CYS A 18 -3.61 19.54 -6.28
N ARG A 19 -3.87 20.85 -6.38
CA ARG A 19 -3.79 21.61 -7.63
C ARG A 19 -2.37 21.64 -8.21
N ILE A 20 -1.35 21.74 -7.35
CA ILE A 20 0.06 21.74 -7.76
C ILE A 20 0.58 20.34 -8.09
N LEU A 21 0.06 19.29 -7.42
CA LEU A 21 0.42 17.88 -7.64
C LEU A 21 -0.37 17.18 -8.77
N PRO A 22 -0.98 17.95 -9.68
CA PRO A 22 -2.20 17.62 -10.43
C PRO A 22 -2.96 16.35 -10.01
N ILE A 23 -3.49 16.32 -8.79
CA ILE A 23 -4.41 15.26 -8.33
C ILE A 23 -5.75 15.85 -7.88
N ALA A 24 -6.82 15.05 -7.96
CA ALA A 24 -8.10 15.45 -7.41
C ALA A 24 -8.08 15.38 -5.87
N PRO A 25 -8.64 16.36 -5.13
CA PRO A 25 -8.77 16.29 -3.67
C PRO A 25 -9.54 15.05 -3.19
N SER A 26 -10.51 14.58 -3.98
CA SER A 26 -11.24 13.34 -3.71
C SER A 26 -10.33 12.11 -3.66
N THR A 27 -9.27 12.07 -4.48
CA THR A 27 -8.25 11.01 -4.43
C THR A 27 -7.52 11.03 -3.09
N TYR A 28 -7.13 12.20 -2.59
CA TYR A 28 -6.48 12.32 -1.27
C TYR A 28 -7.36 11.78 -0.15
N TYR A 29 -8.62 12.24 -0.07
CA TYR A 29 -9.54 11.79 0.98
C TYR A 29 -9.88 10.31 0.84
N ARG A 30 -10.03 9.79 -0.38
CA ARG A 30 -10.24 8.36 -0.62
C ARG A 30 -9.05 7.54 -0.15
N THR A 31 -7.83 7.98 -0.42
CA THR A 31 -6.64 7.26 0.06
C THR A 31 -6.52 7.31 1.57
N LEU A 32 -6.86 8.43 2.20
CA LEU A 32 -6.90 8.53 3.67
C LEU A 32 -7.91 7.54 4.27
N ASP A 33 -9.13 7.49 3.72
CA ASP A 33 -10.16 6.54 4.11
C ASP A 33 -9.71 5.08 3.95
N LEU A 34 -9.04 4.74 2.85
CA LEU A 34 -8.49 3.39 2.63
C LEU A 34 -7.33 3.04 3.58
N THR A 35 -6.62 4.04 4.10
CA THR A 35 -5.56 3.86 5.09
C THR A 35 -6.15 3.59 6.47
N ASP A 36 -7.14 4.39 6.88
CA ASP A 36 -7.76 4.31 8.21
C ASP A 36 -8.74 3.14 8.33
N ASN A 37 -9.42 2.78 7.24
CA ASN A 37 -10.43 1.72 7.15
C ASN A 37 -9.99 0.64 6.14
N PRO A 38 -9.15 -0.34 6.54
CA PRO A 38 -8.69 -1.41 5.65
C PRO A 38 -9.82 -2.22 5.00
N GLU A 39 -10.99 -2.30 5.63
CA GLU A 39 -12.19 -2.97 5.11
C GLU A 39 -12.78 -2.32 3.85
N HIS A 40 -12.47 -1.03 3.60
CA HIS A 40 -12.88 -0.33 2.39
C HIS A 40 -11.98 -0.61 1.18
N ARG A 41 -10.85 -1.32 1.39
CA ARG A 41 -9.94 -1.73 0.31
C ARG A 41 -10.58 -2.81 -0.55
N ALA A 42 -10.11 -2.93 -1.79
CA ALA A 42 -10.55 -4.01 -2.64
C ALA A 42 -10.11 -5.36 -2.04
N LYS A 43 -10.93 -6.39 -2.19
CA LYS A 43 -10.59 -7.76 -1.75
C LYS A 43 -9.24 -8.23 -2.30
N ARG A 44 -8.89 -7.79 -3.51
CA ARG A 44 -7.60 -8.07 -4.15
C ARG A 44 -6.44 -7.47 -3.37
N ASP A 45 -6.55 -6.22 -2.92
CA ASP A 45 -5.47 -5.54 -2.20
C ASP A 45 -5.15 -6.25 -0.88
N LEU A 46 -6.20 -6.67 -0.16
CA LEU A 46 -6.06 -7.45 1.09
C LEU A 46 -5.37 -8.80 0.84
N HIS A 47 -5.71 -9.45 -0.27
CA HIS A 47 -5.12 -10.73 -0.65
C HIS A 47 -3.65 -10.58 -1.08
N ASP A 48 -3.33 -9.51 -1.81
CA ASP A 48 -1.97 -9.19 -2.23
C ASP A 48 -1.09 -8.84 -1.01
N GLU A 49 -1.63 -8.13 -0.02
CA GLU A 49 -0.95 -7.84 1.26
C GLU A 49 -0.63 -9.14 2.02
N TYR A 50 -1.62 -10.02 2.20
CA TYR A 50 -1.42 -11.33 2.81
C TYR A 50 -0.35 -12.16 2.07
N HIS A 51 -0.41 -12.23 0.74
CA HIS A 51 0.56 -12.97 -0.04
C HIS A 51 1.96 -12.38 0.02
N ALA A 52 2.10 -11.05 0.04
CA ALA A 52 3.39 -10.38 0.20
C ALA A 52 4.05 -10.75 1.54
N GLU A 53 3.27 -10.87 2.61
CA GLU A 53 3.77 -11.35 3.91
C GLU A 53 4.22 -12.81 3.86
N GLN A 54 3.43 -13.70 3.23
CA GLN A 54 3.81 -15.11 3.08
C GLN A 54 5.08 -15.27 2.24
N ILE A 55 5.22 -14.49 1.16
CA ILE A 55 6.44 -14.43 0.34
C ILE A 55 7.64 -14.07 1.20
N LYS A 56 7.54 -12.98 1.97
CA LYS A 56 8.62 -12.51 2.87
C LYS A 56 8.97 -13.57 3.91
N ARG A 57 7.97 -14.23 4.49
CA ARG A 57 8.16 -15.31 5.47
C ARG A 57 8.94 -16.48 4.87
N ILE A 58 8.50 -17.03 3.74
CA ILE A 58 9.15 -18.16 3.07
C ILE A 58 10.60 -17.81 2.69
N TRP A 59 10.81 -16.59 2.20
CA TRP A 59 12.15 -16.11 1.86
C TRP A 59 13.06 -16.05 3.10
N LYS A 60 12.58 -15.47 4.20
CA LYS A 60 13.32 -15.42 5.48
C LYS A 60 13.60 -16.81 6.05
N GLU A 61 12.62 -17.72 6.03
CA GLU A 61 12.79 -19.13 6.47
C GLU A 61 13.85 -19.86 5.63
N SER A 62 14.00 -19.51 4.36
CA SER A 62 15.05 -20.04 3.50
C SER A 62 16.43 -19.38 3.71
N SER A 63 16.56 -18.44 4.66
CA SER A 63 17.75 -17.60 4.83
C SER A 63 18.12 -16.85 3.53
N GLY A 64 17.13 -16.47 2.74
CA GLY A 64 17.29 -15.79 1.46
C GLY A 64 17.73 -16.66 0.27
N ARG A 65 17.84 -17.99 0.44
CA ARG A 65 18.27 -18.92 -0.63
C ARG A 65 17.20 -19.19 -1.68
N TYR A 66 15.91 -19.02 -1.34
CA TYR A 66 14.82 -19.28 -2.26
C TYR A 66 14.59 -18.08 -3.19
N GLY A 67 14.87 -18.27 -4.48
CA GLY A 67 14.41 -17.38 -5.53
C GLY A 67 12.92 -17.58 -5.87
N VAL A 68 12.42 -16.75 -6.79
CA VAL A 68 10.99 -16.64 -7.17
C VAL A 68 10.32 -18.01 -7.37
N ARG A 69 10.93 -18.91 -8.16
CA ARG A 69 10.36 -20.23 -8.47
C ARG A 69 10.15 -21.10 -7.21
N LYS A 70 11.11 -21.11 -6.29
CA LYS A 70 11.03 -21.92 -5.05
C LYS A 70 10.02 -21.33 -4.06
N VAL A 71 9.96 -20.01 -3.96
CA VAL A 71 8.95 -19.31 -3.14
C VAL A 71 7.55 -19.61 -3.68
N TRP A 72 7.34 -19.48 -4.99
CA TRP A 72 6.04 -19.77 -5.61
C TRP A 72 5.60 -21.23 -5.40
N GLN A 73 6.52 -22.20 -5.56
CA GLN A 73 6.23 -23.61 -5.27
C GLN A 73 5.84 -23.86 -3.81
N LYS A 74 6.40 -23.09 -2.87
CA LYS A 74 6.05 -23.17 -1.44
C LYS A 74 4.72 -22.49 -1.11
N LEU A 75 4.33 -21.45 -1.84
CA LEU A 75 3.03 -20.78 -1.70
C LEU A 75 1.87 -21.59 -2.27
N LYS A 76 2.09 -22.33 -3.35
CA LYS A 76 1.07 -23.20 -3.98
C LYS A 76 0.77 -24.47 -3.16
N ARG A 77 1.52 -24.69 -2.09
CA ARG A 77 1.58 -25.96 -1.38
C ARG A 77 0.49 -26.10 -0.33
#